data_AF-A0A075LU52-F1
#
_entry.id   AF-A0A075LU52-F1
#
_cell.length_a   1.000
_cell.length_b   1.000
_cell.length_c   1.000
_cell.angle_alpha   90.00
_cell.angle_beta   90.00
_cell.angle_gamma   90.00
#
_symmetry.space_group_name_H-M   'P 1'
#
loop_
_entity.id
_entity.type
_entity.pdbx_description
1 polymer ?
#
loop_
_entity_poly.entity_id
_entity_poly.type
_entity_poly.pdbx_seq_one_letter_code
_entity_poly.pdbx_strand_id
1 'polypeptide(L)'
;MRFVMKDEAIKRAFLGELREKGIKYEIREELGYETFIGYVIEGTFEEIRAIIETLGDEEKDVILQGFQTFKEQFLHVLEHLKEGEHIEALLREGYWVGDVIDQLMRNGAVDIDREGNIKLKEDVDVTKLKLQFKIPYELIEIPESIEEIAKQYALVDLLPQYIVEIKEVELEKINLALNIAARYFSERQVLSAYFALLSKALLSKEIVSALGQHDKIPKDILIRSFLESSPVEIASEKGLLVINLANQKAMEAILRELEKEGYIDIKANKVKKLKSL
;
A
#
# COMPACT_ATOMS: atom_id res chain seq x y z
N MET A 1 3.23 -8.58 12.94
CA MET A 1 2.22 -7.67 12.35
C MET A 1 2.98 -6.81 11.35
N ARG A 2 2.61 -6.84 10.07
CA ARG A 2 3.37 -6.16 9.01
C ARG A 2 2.51 -5.09 8.37
N PHE A 3 3.06 -3.89 8.25
CA PHE A 3 2.45 -2.77 7.56
C PHE A 3 3.34 -2.24 6.46
N VAL A 4 2.70 -1.75 5.42
CA VAL A 4 3.33 -1.12 4.27
C VAL A 4 2.90 0.34 4.26
N MET A 5 3.85 1.25 4.15
CA MET A 5 3.61 2.69 4.12
C MET A 5 4.51 3.34 3.08
N LYS A 6 4.02 4.38 2.42
CA LYS A 6 4.77 5.15 1.41
C LYS A 6 4.98 6.61 1.84
N ASP A 7 4.13 7.11 2.72
CA ASP A 7 4.24 8.45 3.27
C ASP A 7 5.26 8.51 4.42
N GLU A 8 6.27 9.37 4.25
CA GLU A 8 7.37 9.58 5.20
C GLU A 8 6.90 10.20 6.53
N ALA A 9 5.91 11.10 6.49
CA ALA A 9 5.38 11.77 7.67
C ALA A 9 4.55 10.80 8.53
N ILE A 10 3.67 10.03 7.89
CA ILE A 10 2.89 8.96 8.53
C ILE A 10 3.84 7.93 9.14
N LYS A 11 4.87 7.52 8.41
CA LYS A 11 5.92 6.62 8.93
C LYS A 11 6.53 7.18 10.21
N ARG A 12 7.00 8.42 10.20
CA ARG A 12 7.66 9.04 11.37
C ARG A 12 6.74 9.08 12.58
N ALA A 13 5.47 9.45 12.38
CA ALA A 13 4.47 9.49 13.44
C ALA A 13 4.23 8.09 14.04
N PHE A 14 3.91 7.11 13.18
CA PHE A 14 3.65 5.73 13.60
C PHE A 14 4.84 5.12 14.36
N LEU A 15 6.06 5.25 13.82
CA LEU A 15 7.26 4.74 14.49
C LEU A 15 7.57 5.47 15.80
N GLY A 16 7.24 6.76 15.89
CA GLY A 16 7.36 7.54 17.13
C GLY A 16 6.53 6.94 18.25
N GLU A 17 5.26 6.64 17.97
CA GLU A 17 4.35 6.04 18.93
C GLU A 17 4.76 4.63 19.35
N LEU A 18 5.22 3.80 18.41
CA LEU A 18 5.75 2.48 18.73
C LEU A 18 6.94 2.55 19.69
N ARG A 19 7.87 3.48 19.46
CA ARG A 19 9.03 3.69 20.36
C ARG A 19 8.61 4.18 21.72
N GLU A 20 7.67 5.14 21.79
CA GLU A 20 7.16 5.67 23.06
C GLU A 20 6.54 4.57 23.92
N LYS A 21 5.82 3.61 23.31
CA LYS A 21 5.23 2.47 24.02
C LYS A 21 6.19 1.29 24.19
N GLY A 22 7.45 1.43 23.77
CA GLY A 22 8.47 0.39 23.85
C GLY A 22 8.05 -0.89 23.13
N ILE A 23 7.48 -0.75 21.94
CA ILE A 23 7.10 -1.86 21.05
C ILE A 23 8.28 -2.17 20.12
N LYS A 24 8.68 -3.44 20.06
CA LYS A 24 9.72 -3.97 19.19
C LYS A 24 9.21 -4.09 17.76
N TYR A 25 9.93 -3.46 16.84
CA TYR A 25 9.67 -3.54 15.41
C TYR A 25 10.98 -3.55 14.62
N GLU A 26 10.91 -4.09 13.41
CA GLU A 26 11.92 -3.93 12.36
C GLU A 26 11.36 -3.05 11.26
N ILE A 27 12.21 -2.22 10.67
CA ILE A 27 11.87 -1.43 9.47
C ILE A 27 12.80 -1.83 8.33
N ARG A 28 12.23 -1.97 7.14
CA ARG A 28 12.95 -2.15 5.89
C ARG A 28 12.41 -1.17 4.87
N GLU A 29 13.32 -0.51 4.18
CA GLU A 29 13.01 0.32 3.03
C GLU A 29 13.27 -0.51 1.77
N GLU A 30 12.32 -0.48 0.85
CA GLU A 30 12.39 -1.16 -0.44
C GLU A 30 11.78 -0.29 -1.53
N LEU A 31 12.06 -0.64 -2.78
CA LEU A 31 11.41 0.01 -3.91
C LEU A 31 9.99 -0.54 -4.06
N GLY A 32 9.00 0.30 -3.80
CA GLY A 32 7.59 0.02 -4.05
C GLY A 32 7.13 0.65 -5.36
N TYR A 33 5.82 0.55 -5.60
CA TYR A 33 5.21 1.17 -6.77
C TYR A 33 3.77 1.63 -6.51
N GLU A 34 3.33 2.59 -7.33
CA GLU A 34 1.93 2.94 -7.56
C GLU A 34 1.64 2.79 -9.05
N THR A 35 0.48 2.22 -9.36
CA THR A 35 0.09 1.94 -10.75
C THR A 35 -1.24 2.58 -11.03
N PHE A 36 -1.31 3.38 -12.08
CA PHE A 36 -2.55 3.67 -12.77
C PHE A 36 -2.58 2.81 -14.03
N ILE A 37 -3.65 2.03 -14.21
CA ILE A 37 -3.88 1.22 -15.39
C ILE A 37 -5.23 1.61 -15.96
N GLY A 38 -5.29 1.81 -17.27
CA GLY A 38 -6.52 2.24 -17.92
C GLY A 38 -6.30 2.53 -19.39
N TYR A 39 -7.06 3.51 -19.88
CA TYR A 39 -7.06 3.94 -21.26
C TYR A 39 -6.79 5.43 -21.35
N VAL A 40 -6.25 5.89 -22.49
CA VAL A 40 -6.03 7.30 -22.77
C VAL A 40 -6.62 7.68 -24.12
N ILE A 41 -7.38 8.76 -24.13
CA ILE A 41 -7.86 9.44 -25.34
C ILE A 41 -7.08 10.74 -25.48
N GLU A 42 -6.45 10.93 -26.63
CA GLU A 42 -5.64 12.12 -26.92
C GLU A 42 -6.37 13.05 -27.89
N GLY A 43 -6.47 14.33 -27.57
CA GLY A 43 -7.13 15.31 -28.43
C GLY A 43 -7.40 16.64 -27.75
N THR A 44 -8.07 17.55 -28.43
CA THR A 44 -8.68 18.73 -27.81
C THR A 44 -9.89 18.30 -26.97
N PHE A 45 -10.41 19.19 -26.12
CA PHE A 45 -11.65 18.89 -25.40
C PHE A 45 -12.81 18.50 -26.34
N GLU A 46 -12.90 19.13 -27.52
CA GLU A 46 -13.95 18.81 -28.49
C GLU A 46 -13.73 17.44 -29.14
N GLU A 47 -12.49 17.14 -29.55
CA GLU A 47 -12.14 15.85 -30.15
C GLU A 47 -12.36 14.70 -29.16
N ILE A 48 -11.91 14.84 -27.91
CA ILE A 48 -12.07 13.82 -26.88
C ILE A 48 -13.56 13.56 -26.61
N ARG A 49 -14.37 14.63 -26.49
CA ARG A 49 -15.80 14.49 -26.29
C ARG A 49 -16.46 13.75 -27.46
N ALA A 50 -16.13 14.13 -28.70
CA ALA A 50 -16.68 13.50 -29.89
C ALA A 50 -16.33 12.00 -29.96
N ILE A 51 -15.11 11.63 -29.56
CA ILE A 51 -14.67 10.23 -29.45
C ILE A 51 -15.48 9.47 -28.39
N ILE A 52 -15.70 10.07 -27.20
CA ILE A 52 -16.51 9.42 -26.16
C ILE A 52 -17.96 9.25 -26.63
N GLU A 53 -18.50 10.19 -27.39
CA GLU A 53 -19.88 10.13 -27.89
C GLU A 53 -20.14 8.97 -28.85
N THR A 54 -19.11 8.36 -29.45
CA THR A 54 -19.23 7.17 -30.31
C THR A 54 -19.30 5.85 -29.53
N LEU A 55 -19.07 5.86 -28.21
CA LEU A 55 -19.22 4.68 -27.36
C LEU A 55 -20.69 4.25 -27.21
N GLY A 56 -20.89 2.97 -26.87
CA GLY A 56 -22.20 2.45 -26.49
C GLY A 56 -22.71 3.06 -25.17
N ASP A 57 -24.03 3.01 -24.97
CA ASP A 57 -24.71 3.73 -23.88
C ASP A 57 -24.31 3.25 -22.46
N GLU A 58 -23.82 2.01 -22.31
CA GLU A 58 -23.51 1.43 -20.99
C GLU A 58 -22.34 2.13 -20.27
N GLU A 59 -21.27 2.47 -21.00
CA GLU A 59 -20.04 3.06 -20.41
C GLU A 59 -19.96 4.58 -20.64
N LYS A 60 -20.69 5.08 -21.63
CA LYS A 60 -20.62 6.46 -22.12
C LYS A 60 -20.93 7.50 -21.05
N ASP A 61 -21.99 7.32 -20.27
CA ASP A 61 -22.42 8.32 -19.29
C ASP A 61 -21.38 8.53 -18.18
N VAL A 62 -20.79 7.43 -17.70
CA VAL A 62 -19.75 7.45 -16.66
C VAL A 62 -18.47 8.12 -17.19
N ILE A 63 -18.06 7.77 -18.42
CA ILE A 63 -16.88 8.34 -19.05
C ILE A 63 -17.08 9.84 -19.34
N LEU A 64 -18.26 10.25 -19.81
CA LEU A 64 -18.61 11.66 -20.02
C LEU A 64 -18.58 12.46 -18.71
N GLN A 65 -19.09 11.90 -17.62
CA GLN A 65 -19.01 12.53 -16.31
C GLN A 65 -17.56 12.70 -15.83
N GLY A 66 -16.73 11.66 -16.03
CA GLY A 66 -15.30 11.72 -15.75
C GLY A 66 -14.60 12.78 -16.59
N PHE A 67 -14.93 12.86 -17.89
CA PHE A 67 -14.38 13.86 -18.81
C PHE A 67 -14.79 15.28 -18.43
N GLN A 68 -16.04 15.49 -18.03
CA GLN A 68 -16.51 16.78 -17.54
C GLN A 68 -15.75 17.22 -16.27
N THR A 69 -15.53 16.29 -15.33
CA THR A 69 -14.73 16.53 -14.13
C THR A 69 -13.29 16.90 -14.48
N PHE A 70 -12.67 16.18 -15.41
CA PHE A 70 -11.32 16.50 -15.91
C PHE A 70 -11.26 17.91 -16.52
N LYS A 71 -12.26 18.28 -17.33
CA LYS A 71 -12.34 19.61 -17.93
C LYS A 71 -12.46 20.71 -16.87
N GLU A 72 -13.29 20.51 -15.85
CA GLU A 72 -13.45 21.46 -14.74
C GLU A 72 -12.15 21.63 -13.94
N GLN A 73 -11.48 20.52 -13.62
CA GLN A 73 -10.16 20.51 -12.98
C GLN A 73 -9.12 21.28 -13.81
N PHE A 74 -9.08 21.05 -15.11
CA PHE A 74 -8.16 21.73 -16.01
C PHE A 74 -8.42 23.24 -16.04
N LEU A 75 -9.68 23.66 -16.16
CA LEU A 75 -10.07 25.07 -16.14
C LEU A 75 -9.77 25.74 -14.81
N HIS A 76 -9.95 25.05 -13.68
CA HIS A 76 -9.60 25.56 -12.35
C HIS A 76 -8.11 25.89 -12.24
N VAL A 77 -7.23 24.98 -12.67
CA VAL A 77 -5.78 25.24 -12.67
C VAL A 77 -5.42 26.42 -13.59
N LEU A 78 -6.08 26.52 -14.75
CA LEU A 78 -5.84 27.66 -15.65
C LEU A 78 -6.17 29.01 -15.03
N GLU A 79 -7.20 29.12 -14.19
CA GLU A 79 -7.52 30.38 -13.51
C GLU A 79 -6.37 30.82 -12.59
N HIS A 80 -5.81 29.90 -11.80
CA HIS A 80 -4.63 30.18 -10.97
C HIS A 80 -3.41 30.62 -11.80
N LEU A 81 -3.20 29.97 -12.96
CA LEU A 81 -2.07 30.27 -13.85
C LEU A 81 -2.18 31.62 -14.58
N LYS A 82 -3.37 32.21 -14.68
CA LYS A 82 -3.54 33.57 -15.24
C LYS A 82 -2.94 34.63 -14.33
N GLU A 83 -3.15 34.49 -13.02
CA GLU A 83 -2.58 35.40 -12.01
C GLU A 83 -1.10 35.09 -11.76
N GLY A 84 -0.74 33.81 -11.96
CA GLY A 84 0.56 33.25 -11.76
C GLY A 84 0.76 32.86 -10.31
N GLU A 85 1.09 31.59 -10.11
CA GLU A 85 1.17 31.02 -8.79
C GLU A 85 2.44 30.18 -8.64
N HIS A 86 2.93 30.08 -7.41
CA HIS A 86 4.07 29.25 -7.10
C HIS A 86 3.69 27.77 -7.25
N ILE A 87 4.51 27.00 -7.97
CA ILE A 87 4.20 25.60 -8.30
C ILE A 87 3.95 24.72 -7.06
N GLU A 88 4.69 24.96 -5.97
CA GLU A 88 4.49 24.22 -4.71
C GLU A 88 3.15 24.52 -4.03
N ALA A 89 2.55 25.69 -4.26
CA ALA A 89 1.24 26.02 -3.71
C ALA A 89 0.16 25.25 -4.47
N LEU A 90 0.22 25.26 -5.80
CA LEU A 90 -0.67 24.50 -6.68
C LEU A 90 -0.64 22.99 -6.38
N LEU A 91 0.54 22.40 -6.20
CA LEU A 91 0.68 20.97 -5.92
C LEU A 91 0.09 20.54 -4.56
N ARG A 92 -0.23 21.47 -3.65
CA ARG A 92 -0.92 21.15 -2.39
C ARG A 92 -2.40 20.85 -2.56
N GLU A 93 -3.02 21.30 -3.65
CA GLU A 93 -4.44 20.98 -3.94
C GLU A 93 -4.65 19.50 -4.31
N GLY A 94 -3.58 18.80 -4.71
CA GLY A 94 -3.56 17.36 -4.91
C GLY A 94 -2.76 16.91 -6.13
N TYR A 95 -2.51 15.60 -6.21
CA TYR A 95 -1.73 14.99 -7.29
C TYR A 95 -2.29 15.26 -8.70
N TRP A 96 -3.60 15.45 -8.83
CA TRP A 96 -4.26 15.74 -10.10
C TRP A 96 -3.78 17.07 -10.74
N VAL A 97 -3.35 18.03 -9.93
CA VAL A 97 -2.81 19.31 -10.43
C VAL A 97 -1.48 19.10 -11.16
N GLY A 98 -0.66 18.17 -10.67
CA GLY A 98 0.61 17.82 -11.32
C GLY A 98 0.40 17.30 -12.74
N ASP A 99 -0.64 16.49 -12.96
CA ASP A 99 -0.99 16.00 -14.31
C ASP A 99 -1.40 17.14 -15.25
N VAL A 100 -2.25 18.05 -14.77
CA VAL A 100 -2.67 19.22 -15.56
C VAL A 100 -1.48 20.10 -15.94
N ILE A 101 -0.59 20.38 -14.99
CA ILE A 101 0.63 21.17 -15.23
C ILE A 101 1.54 20.47 -16.25
N ASP A 102 1.78 19.17 -16.14
CA ASP A 102 2.57 18.41 -17.11
C ASP A 102 1.98 18.48 -18.51
N GLN A 103 0.65 18.33 -18.65
CA GLN A 103 -0.03 18.48 -19.94
C GLN A 103 0.13 19.91 -20.52
N LEU A 104 0.01 20.94 -19.69
CA LEU A 104 0.24 22.34 -20.11
C LEU A 104 1.69 22.58 -20.54
N MET A 105 2.66 22.03 -19.81
CA MET A 105 4.08 22.11 -20.15
C MET A 105 4.39 21.40 -21.48
N ARG A 106 3.82 20.23 -21.72
CA ARG A 106 3.97 19.49 -22.99
C ARG A 106 3.40 20.25 -24.19
N ASN A 107 2.33 21.01 -23.96
CA ASN A 107 1.76 21.91 -24.98
C ASN A 107 2.54 23.23 -25.10
N GLY A 108 3.59 23.44 -24.29
CA GLY A 108 4.34 24.70 -24.26
C GLY A 108 3.48 25.89 -23.83
N ALA A 109 2.38 25.64 -23.10
CA ALA A 109 1.35 26.63 -22.77
C ALA A 109 1.74 27.55 -21.59
N VAL A 110 2.77 27.18 -20.84
CA VAL A 110 3.17 27.85 -19.60
C VAL A 110 4.63 28.27 -19.65
N ASP A 111 4.95 29.33 -18.91
CA ASP A 111 6.31 29.75 -18.58
C ASP A 111 6.54 29.60 -17.07
N ILE A 112 7.75 29.17 -16.71
CA ILE A 112 8.18 29.02 -15.32
C ILE A 112 9.37 29.96 -15.09
N ASP A 113 9.25 30.85 -14.12
CA ASP A 113 10.34 31.76 -13.76
C ASP A 113 11.39 31.09 -12.86
N ARG A 114 12.46 31.81 -12.54
CA ARG A 114 13.54 31.31 -11.68
C ARG A 114 13.15 31.14 -10.22
N GLU A 115 12.04 31.74 -9.81
CA GLU A 115 11.51 31.70 -8.45
C GLU A 115 10.49 30.56 -8.29
N GLY A 116 10.16 29.84 -9.36
CA GLY A 116 9.23 28.71 -9.34
C GLY A 116 7.77 29.10 -9.56
N ASN A 117 7.50 30.35 -9.97
CA ASN A 117 6.16 30.75 -10.36
C ASN A 117 5.87 30.29 -11.79
N ILE A 118 4.69 29.69 -11.96
CA ILE A 118 4.20 29.21 -13.25
C ILE A 118 3.06 30.11 -13.71
N LYS A 119 3.11 30.51 -14.99
CA LYS A 119 2.12 31.39 -15.63
C LYS A 119 1.71 30.86 -16.99
N LEU A 120 0.46 31.10 -17.36
CA LEU A 120 -0.01 30.86 -18.73
C LEU A 120 0.62 31.89 -19.68
N LYS A 121 1.04 31.47 -20.86
CA LYS A 121 1.50 32.39 -21.92
C LYS A 121 0.33 33.18 -22.50
N GLU A 122 0.57 34.44 -22.84
CA GLU A 122 -0.47 35.39 -23.29
C GLU A 122 -1.18 34.95 -24.57
N ASP A 123 -0.50 34.27 -25.49
CA ASP A 123 -1.02 33.88 -26.81
C ASP A 123 -1.58 32.45 -26.88
N VAL A 124 -1.79 31.79 -25.73
CA VAL A 124 -2.23 30.39 -25.71
C VAL A 124 -3.74 30.27 -25.88
N ASP A 125 -4.14 29.63 -26.97
CA ASP A 125 -5.52 29.18 -27.17
C ASP A 125 -5.74 27.83 -26.48
N VAL A 126 -6.32 27.88 -25.29
CA VAL A 126 -6.64 26.71 -24.44
C VAL A 126 -7.49 25.68 -25.18
N THR A 127 -8.36 26.10 -26.10
CA THR A 127 -9.27 25.19 -26.82
C THR A 127 -8.54 24.29 -27.81
N LYS A 128 -7.32 24.67 -28.21
CA LYS A 128 -6.50 23.94 -29.17
C LYS A 128 -5.44 23.06 -28.52
N LEU A 129 -5.37 23.03 -27.19
CA LEU A 129 -4.40 22.20 -26.48
C LEU A 129 -4.70 20.72 -26.73
N LYS A 130 -3.65 19.95 -27.01
CA LYS A 130 -3.74 18.49 -27.14
C LYS A 130 -3.56 17.88 -25.76
N LEU A 131 -4.65 17.37 -25.22
CA LEU A 131 -4.76 16.83 -23.87
C LEU A 131 -4.84 15.31 -23.92
N GLN A 132 -4.55 14.70 -22.78
CA GLN A 132 -4.69 13.29 -22.52
C GLN A 132 -5.76 13.10 -21.44
N PHE A 133 -6.92 12.58 -21.84
CA PHE A 133 -7.94 12.17 -20.89
C PHE A 133 -7.75 10.70 -20.54
N LYS A 134 -7.49 10.42 -19.27
CA LYS A 134 -7.17 9.09 -18.75
C LYS A 134 -8.41 8.48 -18.08
N ILE A 135 -8.75 7.27 -18.48
CA ILE A 135 -9.93 6.54 -18.02
C ILE A 135 -9.43 5.32 -17.22
N PRO A 136 -9.74 5.22 -15.91
CA PRO A 136 -9.38 4.05 -15.11
C PRO A 136 -9.95 2.77 -15.71
N TYR A 137 -9.16 1.69 -15.69
CA TYR A 137 -9.58 0.38 -16.21
C TYR A 137 -10.85 -0.13 -15.54
N GLU A 138 -11.06 0.18 -14.26
CA GLU A 138 -12.21 -0.26 -13.47
C GLU A 138 -13.55 0.33 -13.92
N LEU A 139 -13.54 1.38 -14.75
CA LEU A 139 -14.75 1.99 -15.31
C LEU A 139 -15.17 1.35 -16.64
N ILE A 140 -14.38 0.42 -17.16
CA ILE A 140 -14.62 -0.24 -18.44
C ILE A 140 -15.15 -1.65 -18.19
N GLU A 141 -16.37 -1.91 -18.64
CA GLU A 141 -16.99 -3.23 -18.55
C GLU A 141 -16.56 -4.13 -19.70
N ILE A 142 -16.35 -3.56 -20.89
CA ILE A 142 -15.95 -4.26 -22.12
C ILE A 142 -14.66 -3.63 -22.68
N PRO A 143 -13.47 -4.13 -22.30
CA PRO A 143 -12.17 -3.65 -22.79
C PRO A 143 -12.07 -3.49 -24.31
N GLU A 144 -12.67 -4.41 -25.07
CA GLU A 144 -12.62 -4.40 -26.53
C GLU A 144 -13.36 -3.20 -27.15
N SER A 145 -14.41 -2.66 -26.49
CA SER A 145 -15.18 -1.52 -27.00
C SER A 145 -14.34 -0.25 -27.03
N ILE A 146 -13.51 -0.06 -26.00
CA ILE A 146 -12.74 1.17 -25.80
C ILE A 146 -11.39 1.14 -26.52
N GLU A 147 -10.82 -0.05 -26.75
CA GLU A 147 -9.56 -0.23 -27.48
C GLU A 147 -9.62 0.22 -28.95
N GLU A 148 -10.82 0.34 -29.53
CA GLU A 148 -11.00 0.89 -30.88
C GLU A 148 -10.74 2.41 -30.93
N ILE A 149 -10.90 3.12 -29.82
CA ILE A 149 -10.90 4.59 -29.76
C ILE A 149 -9.88 5.19 -28.79
N ALA A 150 -9.36 4.38 -27.88
CA ALA A 150 -8.41 4.78 -26.85
C ALA A 150 -7.21 3.82 -26.83
N LYS A 151 -6.07 4.33 -26.38
CA LYS A 151 -4.86 3.51 -26.21
C LYS A 151 -4.81 2.99 -24.79
N GLN A 152 -4.36 1.76 -24.58
CA GLN A 152 -4.00 1.30 -23.24
C GLN A 152 -2.93 2.22 -22.64
N TYR A 153 -3.11 2.59 -21.38
CA TYR A 153 -2.22 3.46 -20.65
C TYR A 153 -1.90 2.85 -19.30
N ALA A 154 -0.61 2.76 -19.00
CA ALA A 154 -0.11 2.37 -17.70
C ALA A 154 0.92 3.41 -17.25
N LEU A 155 0.67 4.00 -16.08
CA LEU A 155 1.64 4.79 -15.36
C LEU A 155 2.09 3.98 -14.15
N VAL A 156 3.40 3.86 -13.98
CA VAL A 156 4.02 3.16 -12.85
C VAL A 156 4.98 4.11 -12.18
N ASP A 157 4.59 4.62 -11.02
CA ASP A 157 5.44 5.44 -10.17
C ASP A 157 6.25 4.53 -9.26
N LEU A 158 7.58 4.60 -9.38
CA LEU A 158 8.50 3.89 -8.52
C LEU A 158 8.86 4.77 -7.34
N LEU A 159 8.46 4.35 -6.14
CA LEU A 159 8.55 5.18 -4.93
C LEU A 159 9.15 4.37 -3.77
N PRO A 160 9.85 5.02 -2.83
CA PRO A 160 10.24 4.38 -1.59
C PRO A 160 9.02 3.83 -0.86
N GLN A 161 9.13 2.60 -0.37
CA GLN A 161 8.13 1.94 0.44
C GLN A 161 8.79 1.40 1.71
N TYR A 162 8.12 1.60 2.84
CA TYR A 162 8.59 1.14 4.14
C TYR A 162 7.75 -0.02 4.64
N ILE A 163 8.39 -1.16 4.84
CA ILE A 163 7.81 -2.29 5.55
C ILE A 163 8.17 -2.16 7.03
N VAL A 164 7.15 -1.99 7.86
CA VAL A 164 7.28 -2.04 9.32
C VAL A 164 6.72 -3.36 9.82
N GLU A 165 7.58 -4.17 10.44
CA GLU A 165 7.21 -5.46 10.99
C GLU A 165 7.35 -5.45 12.51
N ILE A 166 6.23 -5.45 13.23
CA ILE A 166 6.20 -5.58 14.69
C ILE A 166 6.48 -7.04 15.06
N LYS A 167 7.42 -7.22 15.98
CA LYS A 167 8.02 -8.49 16.40
C LYS A 167 7.60 -8.92 17.82
N GLU A 168 6.57 -8.30 18.38
CA GLU A 168 6.12 -8.58 19.74
C GLU A 168 5.53 -9.98 19.90
N VAL A 169 5.81 -10.56 21.06
CA VAL A 169 5.30 -11.87 21.50
C VAL A 169 4.41 -11.75 22.74
N GLU A 170 4.51 -10.64 23.48
CA GLU A 170 3.68 -10.35 24.65
C GLU A 170 2.31 -9.83 24.22
N LEU A 171 1.23 -10.46 24.70
CA LEU A 171 -0.14 -10.11 24.31
C LEU A 171 -0.51 -8.65 24.59
N GLU A 172 -0.06 -8.11 25.73
CA GLU A 172 -0.29 -6.71 26.09
C GLU A 172 0.34 -5.76 25.07
N LYS A 173 1.59 -6.02 24.67
CA LYS A 173 2.31 -5.24 23.66
C LYS A 173 1.69 -5.39 22.27
N ILE A 174 1.22 -6.57 21.91
CA ILE A 174 0.49 -6.82 20.65
C ILE A 174 -0.80 -6.00 20.61
N ASN A 175 -1.58 -5.97 21.70
CA ASN A 175 -2.80 -5.17 21.80
C ASN A 175 -2.52 -3.66 21.79
N LEU A 176 -1.44 -3.21 22.43
CA LEU A 176 -1.00 -1.81 22.32
C LEU A 176 -0.62 -1.45 20.88
N ALA A 177 0.10 -2.34 20.18
CA ALA A 177 0.47 -2.12 18.79
C ALA A 177 -0.75 -2.06 17.85
N LEU A 178 -1.78 -2.88 18.11
CA LEU A 178 -3.07 -2.81 17.42
C LEU A 178 -3.71 -1.42 17.56
N ASN A 179 -3.80 -0.90 18.78
CA ASN A 179 -4.42 0.40 19.06
C ASN A 179 -3.67 1.55 18.38
N ILE A 180 -2.35 1.43 18.24
CA ILE A 180 -1.55 2.41 17.50
C ILE A 180 -1.85 2.30 16.01
N ALA A 181 -1.78 1.09 15.45
CA ALA A 181 -2.00 0.86 14.02
C ALA A 181 -3.39 1.29 13.54
N ALA A 182 -4.43 1.15 14.37
CA ALA A 182 -5.80 1.55 14.06
C ALA A 182 -5.97 3.04 13.70
N ARG A 183 -5.02 3.91 14.07
CA ARG A 183 -5.04 5.34 13.70
C ARG A 183 -4.49 5.65 12.31
N TYR A 184 -3.75 4.71 11.72
CA TYR A 184 -2.95 4.95 10.51
C TYR A 184 -3.33 4.06 9.33
N PHE A 185 -4.00 2.95 9.59
CA PHE A 185 -4.31 1.94 8.58
C PHE A 185 -5.78 1.58 8.59
N SER A 186 -6.27 1.06 7.46
CA SER A 186 -7.64 0.56 7.38
C SER A 186 -7.86 -0.61 8.35
N GLU A 187 -9.09 -0.74 8.86
CA GLU A 187 -9.46 -1.81 9.79
C GLU A 187 -9.06 -3.19 9.26
N ARG A 188 -9.31 -3.46 7.97
CA ARG A 188 -8.94 -4.74 7.34
C ARG A 188 -7.44 -5.03 7.42
N GLN A 189 -6.59 -4.04 7.13
CA GLN A 189 -5.14 -4.19 7.23
C GLN A 189 -4.71 -4.45 8.68
N VAL A 190 -5.27 -3.69 9.61
CA VAL A 190 -4.96 -3.78 11.04
C VAL A 190 -5.34 -5.14 11.61
N LEU A 191 -6.57 -5.61 11.38
CA LEU A 191 -7.06 -6.90 11.86
C LEU A 191 -6.26 -8.06 11.26
N SER A 192 -6.00 -8.03 9.95
CA SER A 192 -5.20 -9.06 9.28
C SER A 192 -3.80 -9.17 9.90
N ALA A 193 -3.13 -8.03 10.11
CA ALA A 193 -1.78 -8.00 10.65
C ALA A 193 -1.75 -8.35 12.15
N TYR A 194 -2.80 -8.00 12.90
CA TYR A 194 -3.01 -8.36 14.30
C TYR A 194 -3.13 -9.86 14.50
N PHE A 195 -4.08 -10.51 13.84
CA PHE A 195 -4.30 -11.94 14.00
C PHE A 195 -3.09 -12.76 13.51
N ALA A 196 -2.37 -12.29 12.49
CA ALA A 196 -1.10 -12.90 12.08
C ALA A 196 -0.04 -12.86 13.20
N LEU A 197 0.11 -11.72 13.89
CA LEU A 197 1.07 -11.60 15.00
C LEU A 197 0.63 -12.40 16.22
N LEU A 198 -0.66 -12.33 16.57
CA LEU A 198 -1.25 -13.06 17.68
C LEU A 198 -1.05 -14.57 17.48
N SER A 199 -1.36 -15.09 16.29
CA SER A 199 -1.19 -16.50 15.96
C SER A 199 0.27 -16.94 16.10
N LYS A 200 1.20 -16.14 15.59
CA LYS A 200 2.64 -16.40 15.73
C LYS A 200 3.07 -16.40 17.20
N ALA A 201 2.62 -15.44 18.00
CA ALA A 201 2.94 -15.35 19.42
C ALA A 201 2.41 -16.55 20.22
N LEU A 202 1.18 -16.98 19.95
CA LEU A 202 0.58 -18.15 20.59
C LEU A 202 1.33 -19.44 20.23
N LEU A 203 1.64 -19.65 18.94
CA LEU A 203 2.46 -20.78 18.51
C LEU A 203 3.86 -20.74 19.14
N SER A 204 4.48 -19.57 19.20
CA SER A 204 5.79 -19.37 19.81
C SER A 204 5.79 -19.78 21.28
N LYS A 205 4.76 -19.39 22.03
CA LYS A 205 4.55 -19.77 23.42
C LYS A 205 4.36 -21.27 23.59
N GLU A 206 3.59 -21.90 22.71
CA GLU A 206 3.34 -23.34 22.75
C GLU A 206 4.63 -24.13 22.48
N ILE A 207 5.40 -23.74 21.45
CA ILE A 207 6.70 -24.34 21.13
C ILE A 207 7.66 -24.27 22.32
N VAL A 208 7.81 -23.08 22.91
CA VAL A 208 8.71 -22.88 24.05
C VAL A 208 8.23 -23.61 25.30
N SER A 209 6.92 -23.84 25.45
CA SER A 209 6.35 -24.66 26.52
C SER A 209 6.65 -26.14 26.31
N ALA A 210 6.47 -26.65 25.09
CA ALA A 210 6.72 -28.05 24.72
C ALA A 210 8.20 -28.48 24.89
N LEU A 211 9.15 -27.55 24.78
CA LEU A 211 10.59 -27.84 24.92
C LEU A 211 11.07 -28.13 26.36
N GLY A 212 10.24 -27.91 27.39
CA GLY A 212 10.61 -28.15 28.79
C GLY A 212 11.84 -27.35 29.27
N GLN A 213 12.33 -27.59 30.49
CA GLN A 213 13.50 -26.87 31.05
C GLN A 213 14.85 -27.55 30.77
N HIS A 214 14.89 -28.88 30.57
CA HIS A 214 16.15 -29.65 30.52
C HIS A 214 16.32 -30.53 29.27
N ASP A 215 15.32 -30.64 28.40
CA ASP A 215 15.35 -31.56 27.28
C ASP A 215 15.84 -30.91 25.98
N LYS A 216 16.60 -31.70 25.21
CA LYS A 216 16.98 -31.38 23.82
C LYS A 216 16.13 -32.24 22.91
N ILE A 217 15.23 -31.62 22.16
CA ILE A 217 14.33 -32.32 21.23
C ILE A 217 14.91 -32.27 19.82
N PRO A 218 14.98 -33.38 19.06
CA PRO A 218 15.35 -33.34 17.65
C PRO A 218 14.41 -32.40 16.87
N LYS A 219 14.98 -31.47 16.10
CA LYS A 219 14.26 -30.42 15.38
C LYS A 219 13.18 -30.99 14.47
N ASP A 220 13.49 -32.05 13.74
CA ASP A 220 12.57 -32.66 12.78
C ASP A 220 11.37 -33.31 13.46
N ILE A 221 11.56 -33.87 14.67
CA ILE A 221 10.47 -34.44 15.47
C ILE A 221 9.54 -33.32 15.95
N LEU A 222 10.11 -32.22 16.46
CA LEU A 222 9.35 -31.05 16.89
C LEU A 222 8.54 -30.44 15.73
N ILE A 223 9.17 -30.25 14.57
CA ILE A 223 8.47 -29.71 13.41
C ILE A 223 7.32 -30.63 13.01
N ARG A 224 7.57 -31.95 12.94
CA ARG A 224 6.57 -32.93 12.55
C ARG A 224 5.37 -32.93 13.51
N SER A 225 5.60 -32.88 14.82
CA SER A 225 4.50 -32.89 15.79
C SER A 225 3.59 -31.68 15.66
N PHE A 226 4.15 -30.49 15.41
CA PHE A 226 3.36 -29.26 15.21
C PHE A 226 2.63 -29.24 13.87
N LEU A 227 3.21 -29.82 12.81
CA LEU A 227 2.53 -29.95 11.52
C LEU A 227 1.39 -30.97 11.57
N GLU A 228 1.59 -32.12 12.22
CA GLU A 228 0.55 -33.14 12.41
C GLU A 228 -0.60 -32.66 13.29
N SER A 229 -0.34 -31.69 14.17
CA SER A 229 -1.35 -31.04 15.01
C SER A 229 -2.01 -29.83 14.34
N SER A 230 -1.69 -29.53 13.07
CA SER A 230 -2.24 -28.40 12.34
C SER A 230 -3.50 -28.81 11.54
N PRO A 231 -4.57 -27.98 11.49
CA PRO A 231 -4.67 -26.65 12.08
C PRO A 231 -4.83 -26.66 13.60
N VAL A 232 -4.27 -25.65 14.27
CA VAL A 232 -4.45 -25.45 15.71
C VAL A 232 -5.65 -24.54 15.91
N GLU A 233 -6.64 -25.03 16.65
CA GLU A 233 -7.87 -24.30 16.96
C GLU A 233 -7.84 -23.74 18.38
N ILE A 234 -8.10 -22.44 18.50
CA ILE A 234 -8.18 -21.74 19.78
C ILE A 234 -9.57 -21.11 19.88
N ALA A 235 -10.45 -21.76 20.64
CA ALA A 235 -11.80 -21.29 20.89
C ALA A 235 -11.86 -20.33 22.08
N SER A 236 -12.71 -19.32 21.97
CA SER A 236 -13.08 -18.41 23.05
C SER A 236 -14.60 -18.18 23.03
N GLU A 237 -15.15 -17.56 24.07
CA GLU A 237 -16.56 -17.18 24.11
C GLU A 237 -16.98 -16.28 22.93
N LYS A 238 -16.04 -15.52 22.37
CA LYS A 238 -16.29 -14.52 21.33
C LYS A 238 -15.98 -15.00 19.91
N GLY A 239 -15.44 -16.20 19.75
CA GLY A 239 -15.10 -16.74 18.44
C GLY A 239 -13.97 -17.76 18.46
N LEU A 240 -13.62 -18.20 17.25
CA LEU A 240 -12.65 -19.25 16.98
C LEU A 240 -11.47 -18.68 16.18
N LEU A 241 -10.25 -18.87 16.66
CA LEU A 241 -9.03 -18.61 15.90
C LEU A 241 -8.47 -19.94 15.40
N VAL A 242 -8.30 -20.05 14.08
CA VAL A 242 -7.72 -21.24 13.44
C VAL A 242 -6.35 -20.87 12.87
N ILE A 243 -5.31 -21.54 13.35
CA ILE A 243 -3.93 -21.28 12.93
C ILE A 243 -3.44 -22.44 12.08
N ASN A 244 -3.22 -22.18 10.79
CA ASN A 244 -2.72 -23.17 9.85
C ASN A 244 -1.21 -23.00 9.61
N LEU A 245 -0.43 -24.04 9.86
CA LEU A 245 0.99 -24.12 9.52
C LEU A 245 1.11 -24.69 8.12
N ALA A 246 1.28 -23.81 7.13
CA ALA A 246 1.22 -24.19 5.71
C ALA A 246 2.21 -25.30 5.31
N ASN A 247 3.40 -25.36 5.93
CA ASN A 247 4.44 -26.36 5.66
C ASN A 247 5.59 -26.29 6.67
N GLN A 248 6.55 -27.21 6.54
CA GLN A 248 7.80 -27.23 7.31
C GLN A 248 8.58 -25.91 7.29
N LYS A 249 8.63 -25.19 6.16
CA LYS A 249 9.38 -23.92 6.08
C LYS A 249 8.78 -22.85 6.97
N ALA A 250 7.45 -22.83 7.14
CA ALA A 250 6.78 -21.91 8.07
C ALA A 250 7.20 -22.18 9.52
N MET A 251 7.24 -23.45 9.92
CA MET A 251 7.68 -23.84 11.26
C MET A 251 9.17 -23.53 11.48
N GLU A 252 10.03 -23.81 10.49
CA GLU A 252 11.44 -23.45 10.55
C GLU A 252 11.67 -21.94 10.69
N ALA A 253 10.83 -21.11 10.04
CA ALA A 253 10.91 -19.67 10.17
C ALA A 253 10.60 -19.22 11.61
N ILE A 254 9.56 -19.78 12.24
CA ILE A 254 9.23 -19.49 13.64
C ILE A 254 10.38 -19.90 14.57
N LEU A 255 10.97 -21.08 14.37
CA LEU A 255 12.12 -21.55 15.16
C LEU A 255 13.34 -20.63 15.00
N ARG A 256 13.66 -20.19 13.78
CA ARG A 256 14.76 -19.24 13.55
C ARG A 256 14.53 -17.90 14.25
N GLU A 257 13.29 -17.42 14.28
CA GLU A 257 12.97 -16.19 14.99
C GLU A 257 13.07 -16.36 16.51
N LEU A 258 12.58 -17.48 17.06
CA LEU A 258 12.75 -17.81 18.48
C LEU A 258 14.22 -17.92 18.88
N GLU A 259 15.07 -18.48 18.01
CA GLU A 259 16.52 -18.56 18.20
C GLU A 259 17.16 -17.18 18.15
N LYS A 260 16.81 -16.35 17.16
CA LYS A 260 17.30 -14.96 17.02
C LYS A 260 16.95 -14.12 18.25
N GLU A 261 15.76 -14.29 18.79
CA GLU A 261 15.30 -13.60 20.01
C GLU A 261 15.81 -14.25 21.32
N GLY A 262 16.57 -15.35 21.20
CA GLY A 262 17.23 -16.04 22.30
C GLY A 262 16.31 -16.87 23.19
N TYR A 263 15.10 -17.22 22.74
CA TYR A 263 14.19 -18.11 23.48
C TYR A 263 14.63 -19.57 23.42
N ILE A 264 15.28 -19.96 22.32
CA ILE A 264 15.75 -21.32 22.07
C ILE A 264 17.19 -21.31 21.50
N ASP A 265 17.86 -22.46 21.56
CA ASP A 265 19.17 -22.74 20.95
C ASP A 265 19.02 -23.93 20.00
N ILE A 266 19.47 -23.80 18.74
CA ILE A 266 19.43 -24.89 17.76
C ILE A 266 20.87 -25.32 17.44
N LYS A 267 21.25 -26.51 17.93
CA LYS A 267 22.60 -27.08 17.69
C LYS A 267 22.52 -28.53 17.28
N ALA A 268 23.27 -28.89 16.24
CA ALA A 268 23.34 -30.26 15.72
C ALA A 268 21.93 -30.89 15.53
N ASN A 269 21.01 -30.13 14.92
CA ASN A 269 19.62 -30.52 14.69
C ASN A 269 18.80 -30.83 15.96
N LYS A 270 19.21 -30.30 17.11
CA LYS A 270 18.45 -30.38 18.36
C LYS A 270 18.08 -28.97 18.83
N VAL A 271 16.85 -28.83 19.29
CA VAL A 271 16.29 -27.60 19.83
C VAL A 271 16.27 -27.70 21.34
N LYS A 272 16.71 -26.64 22.03
CA LYS A 272 16.69 -26.53 23.48
C LYS A 272 16.07 -25.19 23.89
N LYS A 273 15.23 -25.19 24.93
CA LYS A 273 14.77 -23.96 25.58
C LYS A 273 15.91 -23.23 26.31
N LEU A 274 15.94 -21.90 26.18
CA LEU A 274 16.84 -21.02 26.94
C LEU A 274 16.08 -20.20 27.99
N LYS A 275 14.92 -19.65 27.62
CA LYS A 275 14.04 -18.85 28.50
C LYS A 275 12.58 -19.11 28.17
N SER A 276 11.69 -18.78 29.11
CA SER A 276 10.25 -18.77 28.86
C SER A 276 9.82 -17.49 28.13
N LEU A 277 8.66 -17.57 27.49
CA LEU A 277 7.91 -16.46 26.89
C LEU A 277 6.85 -15.97 27.87
#